data_AF-A0A395R791-F1
#
_entry.id   AF-A0A395R791-F1
#
_cell.length_a   1.000
_cell.length_b   1.000
_cell.length_c   1.000
_cell.angle_alpha   90.00
_cell.angle_beta   90.00
_cell.angle_gamma   90.00
#
_symmetry.space_group_name_H-M   'P 1'
#
loop_
_entity.id
_entity.type
_entity.pdbx_description
1 polymer ?
#
loop_
_entity_poly.entity_id
_entity_poly.type
_entity_poly.pdbx_seq_one_letter_code
_entity_poly.pdbx_strand_id
1 'polypeptide(L)'
;MRILLALVALVVIGSIFGGRASSDPPDSPTTEAGYFKSASNDRVFTFSYQPSATPTQLRSRADGAAYTQGQMTAVYFYPAGATIPRDGVTTAKNLFEANRVLYELNGMSKWDFAYMRDRNGDVRFIDCKASPTSDLCRQ
;
A
#
# COMPACT_ATOMS: atom_id res chain seq x y z
N MET A 1 5.74 -14.73 -64.48
CA MET A 1 6.03 -14.75 -63.03
C MET A 1 5.58 -13.40 -62.46
N ARG A 2 4.57 -13.39 -61.58
CA ARG A 2 3.88 -12.18 -61.12
C ARG A 2 4.71 -11.46 -60.04
N ILE A 3 4.90 -10.16 -60.20
CA ILE A 3 5.50 -9.25 -59.22
C ILE A 3 4.47 -8.99 -58.10
N LEU A 4 4.90 -9.10 -56.84
CA LEU A 4 4.14 -8.63 -55.67
C LEU A 4 5.04 -7.75 -54.81
N LEU A 5 4.66 -6.48 -54.72
CA LEU A 5 5.10 -5.54 -53.69
C LEU A 5 4.46 -5.90 -52.35
N ALA A 6 5.21 -5.79 -51.25
CA ALA A 6 4.65 -5.53 -49.93
C ALA A 6 5.67 -4.79 -49.06
N LEU A 7 5.42 -3.50 -48.83
CA LEU A 7 6.00 -2.73 -47.74
C LEU A 7 5.58 -3.36 -46.41
N VAL A 8 6.55 -3.57 -45.51
CA VAL A 8 6.26 -3.75 -44.08
C VAL A 8 7.13 -2.78 -43.30
N ALA A 9 6.51 -1.67 -42.88
CA ALA A 9 7.04 -0.81 -41.84
C ALA A 9 6.84 -1.53 -40.50
N LEU A 10 7.92 -1.82 -39.78
CA LEU A 10 7.83 -2.35 -38.42
C LEU A 10 8.20 -1.24 -37.43
N VAL A 11 7.15 -0.80 -36.75
CA VAL A 11 7.09 0.23 -35.73
C VAL A 11 8.00 -0.15 -34.56
N VAL A 12 8.92 0.75 -34.21
CA VAL A 12 9.66 0.73 -32.95
C VAL A 12 8.66 1.07 -31.84
N ILE A 13 8.10 0.06 -31.18
CA ILE A 13 7.29 0.28 -29.98
C ILE A 13 8.26 0.38 -28.81
N GLY A 14 8.42 1.62 -28.34
CA GLY A 14 9.26 1.99 -27.23
C GLY A 14 8.87 1.28 -25.93
N SER A 15 9.90 0.98 -25.16
CA SER A 15 9.85 0.52 -23.78
C SER A 15 9.02 1.47 -22.92
N ILE A 16 7.85 1.01 -22.47
CA ILE A 16 7.11 1.70 -21.40
C ILE A 16 7.24 0.85 -20.14
N PHE A 17 8.02 1.37 -19.20
CA PHE A 17 8.14 0.91 -17.83
C PHE A 17 6.74 0.80 -17.21
N GLY A 18 6.25 -0.43 -17.03
CA GLY A 18 4.99 -0.74 -16.38
C GLY A 18 5.10 -0.57 -14.86
N GLY A 19 5.11 0.68 -14.39
CA GLY A 19 4.64 0.97 -13.04
C GLY A 19 3.13 0.74 -13.02
N ARG A 20 2.67 -0.33 -12.34
CA ARG A 20 1.24 -0.53 -12.10
C ARG A 20 0.75 0.63 -11.25
N ALA A 21 0.05 1.57 -11.88
CA ALA A 21 -0.77 2.54 -11.16
C ALA A 21 -1.81 1.77 -10.35
N SER A 22 -1.82 1.99 -9.03
CA SER A 22 -2.82 1.47 -8.11
C SER A 22 -4.20 1.89 -8.64
N SER A 23 -5.02 0.93 -9.07
CA SER A 23 -6.35 1.19 -9.63
C SER A 23 -7.36 1.45 -8.52
N ASP A 24 -7.22 2.57 -7.83
CA ASP A 24 -8.26 3.05 -6.91
C ASP A 24 -9.44 3.60 -7.73
N PRO A 25 -10.70 3.30 -7.35
CA PRO A 25 -11.86 3.94 -7.95
C PRO A 25 -11.75 5.47 -7.87
N PRO A 26 -12.23 6.22 -8.88
CA PRO A 26 -12.09 7.68 -8.94
C PRO A 26 -12.66 8.43 -7.73
N ASP A 27 -13.59 7.82 -6.98
CA ASP A 27 -14.20 8.38 -5.76
C ASP A 27 -13.77 7.68 -4.46
N SER A 28 -12.65 6.95 -4.48
CA SER A 28 -12.14 6.29 -3.28
C SER A 28 -11.75 7.32 -2.22
N PRO A 29 -12.22 7.20 -0.96
CA PRO A 29 -11.84 8.12 0.13
C PRO A 29 -10.38 7.93 0.58
N THR A 30 -9.68 6.96 0.00
CA THR A 30 -8.28 6.64 0.25
C THR A 30 -7.50 6.55 -1.04
N THR A 31 -6.22 6.93 -1.00
CA THR A 31 -5.27 6.78 -2.09
C THR A 31 -4.08 5.98 -1.60
N GLU A 32 -3.72 4.90 -2.31
CA GLU A 32 -2.53 4.12 -1.99
C GLU A 32 -1.27 4.99 -2.06
N ALA A 33 -0.42 4.86 -1.04
CA ALA A 33 0.77 5.67 -0.89
C ALA A 33 2.06 4.87 -0.95
N GLY A 34 2.04 3.63 -0.48
CA GLY A 34 3.18 2.73 -0.52
C GLY A 34 2.72 1.30 -0.37
N TYR A 35 3.49 0.40 -0.96
CA TYR A 35 3.17 -1.01 -0.98
C TYR A 35 4.45 -1.85 -0.88
N PHE A 36 4.49 -2.73 0.11
CA PHE A 36 5.53 -3.73 0.26
C PHE A 36 4.92 -5.12 0.16
N LYS A 37 5.66 -6.04 -0.47
CA LYS A 37 5.37 -7.47 -0.48
C LYS A 37 6.65 -8.27 -0.32
N SER A 38 6.72 -9.11 0.70
CA SER A 38 7.84 -10.02 0.90
C SER A 38 7.79 -11.24 -0.04
N ALA A 39 8.89 -11.99 -0.11
CA ALA A 39 8.94 -13.27 -0.82
C ALA A 39 7.95 -14.32 -0.26
N SER A 40 7.64 -14.27 1.04
CA SER A 40 6.62 -15.12 1.69
C SER A 40 5.19 -14.63 1.45
N ASN A 41 4.99 -13.50 0.77
CA ASN A 41 3.71 -12.81 0.60
C ASN A 41 3.17 -12.15 1.89
N ASP A 42 4.02 -11.77 2.84
CA ASP A 42 3.63 -10.75 3.82
C ASP A 42 3.49 -9.41 3.09
N ARG A 43 2.48 -8.63 3.46
CA ARG A 43 2.16 -7.37 2.78
C ARG A 43 2.02 -6.22 3.75
N VAL A 44 2.45 -5.05 3.31
CA VAL A 44 2.21 -3.79 4.00
C VAL A 44 1.71 -2.76 3.01
N PHE A 45 0.60 -2.12 3.34
CA PHE A 45 0.04 -1.02 2.58
C PHE A 45 0.04 0.25 3.42
N THR A 46 0.31 1.38 2.78
CA THR A 46 0.04 2.69 3.37
C THR A 46 -0.94 3.43 2.47
N PHE A 47 -1.86 4.16 3.08
CA PHE A 47 -2.86 4.98 2.39
C PHE A 47 -2.85 6.38 2.98
N SER A 48 -3.02 7.39 2.13
CA SER A 48 -3.56 8.68 2.57
C SER A 48 -5.08 8.64 2.50
N TYR A 49 -5.78 9.24 3.46
CA TYR A 49 -7.24 9.34 3.43
C TYR A 49 -7.74 10.79 3.41
N GLN A 50 -8.89 11.01 2.79
CA GLN A 50 -9.57 12.31 2.73
C GLN A 50 -10.24 12.65 4.07
N PRO A 51 -10.33 13.93 4.48
CA PRO A 51 -10.96 14.29 5.76
C PRO A 51 -12.41 13.80 5.95
N SER A 52 -13.13 13.51 4.85
CA SER A 52 -14.48 12.94 4.87
C SER A 52 -14.53 11.43 5.10
N ALA A 53 -13.39 10.74 5.10
CA ALA A 53 -13.33 9.29 5.27
C ALA A 53 -13.74 8.89 6.70
N THR A 54 -14.72 8.01 6.80
CA THR A 54 -15.17 7.46 8.08
C THR A 54 -14.32 6.24 8.49
N PRO A 55 -14.20 5.94 9.80
CA PRO A 55 -13.49 4.74 10.26
C PRO A 55 -14.01 3.44 9.61
N THR A 56 -15.32 3.35 9.36
CA THR A 56 -15.95 2.21 8.67
C THR A 56 -15.45 2.06 7.22
N GLN A 57 -15.29 3.17 6.49
CA GLN A 57 -14.74 3.14 5.13
C GLN A 57 -13.26 2.74 5.13
N LEU A 58 -12.47 3.25 6.08
CA LEU A 58 -11.06 2.87 6.22
C LEU A 58 -10.92 1.39 6.55
N ARG A 59 -11.74 0.87 7.47
CA ARG A 59 -11.76 -0.55 7.79
C ARG A 59 -12.16 -1.39 6.58
N SER A 60 -13.24 -1.02 5.88
CA SER A 60 -13.68 -1.72 4.67
C SER A 60 -12.57 -1.77 3.59
N ARG A 61 -11.84 -0.66 3.41
CA ARG A 61 -10.67 -0.63 2.54
C ARG A 61 -9.59 -1.61 2.97
N ALA A 62 -9.29 -1.69 4.26
CA ALA A 62 -8.29 -2.60 4.80
C ALA A 62 -8.70 -4.07 4.70
N ASP A 63 -9.98 -4.38 4.97
CA ASP A 63 -10.55 -5.71 4.82
C ASP A 63 -10.50 -6.19 3.36
N GLY A 64 -10.65 -5.27 2.41
CA GLY A 64 -10.53 -5.52 0.97
C GLY A 64 -9.09 -5.57 0.44
N ALA A 65 -8.08 -5.29 1.26
CA ALA A 65 -6.69 -5.34 0.82
C ALA A 65 -6.27 -6.78 0.45
N ALA A 66 -5.43 -6.91 -0.56
CA ALA A 66 -4.95 -8.23 -0.99
C ALA A 66 -4.18 -8.91 0.16
N TYR A 67 -4.54 -10.17 0.45
CA TYR A 67 -3.87 -10.98 1.47
C TYR A 67 -3.53 -12.38 0.94
N THR A 68 -2.75 -13.14 1.71
CA THR A 68 -2.48 -14.56 1.47
C THR A 68 -2.69 -15.30 2.77
N GLN A 69 -3.46 -16.40 2.74
CA GLN A 69 -3.71 -17.22 3.92
C GLN A 69 -2.37 -17.68 4.54
N GLY A 70 -2.26 -17.57 5.87
CA GLY A 70 -1.02 -17.90 6.60
C GLY A 70 0.04 -16.79 6.62
N GLN A 71 -0.22 -15.64 5.97
CA GLN A 71 0.72 -14.51 5.88
C GLN A 71 0.11 -13.24 6.45
N MET A 72 0.97 -12.36 6.95
CA MET A 72 0.54 -11.10 7.55
C MET A 72 0.19 -10.08 6.47
N THR A 73 -0.88 -9.30 6.70
CA THR A 73 -1.20 -8.10 5.92
C THR A 73 -1.47 -6.94 6.85
N ALA A 74 -0.66 -5.89 6.78
CA ALA A 74 -0.83 -4.66 7.54
C ALA A 74 -1.25 -3.51 6.63
N VAL A 75 -2.12 -2.63 7.14
CA VAL A 75 -2.57 -1.43 6.44
C VAL A 75 -2.52 -0.25 7.39
N TYR A 76 -1.91 0.85 6.97
CA TYR A 76 -1.77 2.07 7.77
C TYR A 76 -2.39 3.27 7.04
N PHE A 77 -3.23 4.01 7.75
CA PHE A 77 -3.97 5.15 7.20
C PHE A 77 -3.47 6.47 7.78
N TYR A 78 -2.99 7.33 6.89
CA TYR A 78 -2.45 8.63 7.22
C TYR A 78 -3.43 9.73 6.82
N PRO A 79 -3.60 10.78 7.64
CA PRO A 79 -4.44 11.91 7.26
C PRO A 79 -3.90 12.62 6.01
N ALA A 80 -4.77 13.32 5.29
CA ALA A 80 -4.37 14.14 4.15
C ALA A 80 -3.25 15.13 4.53
N GLY A 81 -2.23 15.26 3.67
CA GLY A 81 -1.07 16.12 3.90
C GLY A 81 0.04 15.51 4.77
N ALA A 82 -0.15 14.29 5.31
CA ALA A 82 0.89 13.60 6.06
C ALA A 82 2.14 13.28 5.22
N THR A 83 3.30 13.34 5.86
CA THR A 83 4.58 12.87 5.30
C THR A 83 4.66 11.36 5.45
N ILE A 84 4.25 10.64 4.38
CA ILE A 84 4.23 9.17 4.33
C ILE A 84 5.57 8.67 3.76
N PRO A 85 6.19 7.62 4.34
CA PRO A 85 7.43 7.04 3.79
C PRO A 85 7.16 6.15 2.56
N ARG A 86 6.61 6.74 1.49
CA ARG A 86 6.14 6.05 0.27
C ARG A 86 7.21 5.16 -0.35
N ASP A 87 8.34 5.76 -0.71
CA ASP A 87 9.46 5.08 -1.36
C ASP A 87 10.14 4.11 -0.40
N GLY A 88 10.29 4.49 0.87
CA GLY A 88 10.92 3.65 1.88
C GLY A 88 10.16 2.34 2.12
N VAL A 89 8.82 2.37 2.11
CA VAL A 89 8.00 1.15 2.18
C VAL A 89 8.14 0.35 0.88
N THR A 90 8.00 1.02 -0.26
CA THR A 90 7.97 0.36 -1.57
C THR A 90 9.29 -0.30 -1.96
N THR A 91 10.41 0.26 -1.52
CA THR A 91 11.76 -0.22 -1.84
C THR A 91 12.38 -1.11 -0.74
N ALA A 92 11.65 -1.37 0.34
CA ALA A 92 12.13 -2.22 1.43
C ALA A 92 12.45 -3.64 0.92
N LYS A 93 13.57 -4.20 1.37
CA LYS A 93 14.06 -5.51 0.93
C LYS A 93 13.38 -6.67 1.65
N ASN A 94 12.83 -6.41 2.82
CA ASN A 94 12.17 -7.39 3.67
C ASN A 94 11.20 -6.71 4.64
N LEU A 95 10.41 -7.52 5.35
CA LEU A 95 9.39 -7.02 6.27
C LEU A 95 9.99 -6.22 7.43
N PHE A 96 11.17 -6.60 7.91
CA PHE A 96 11.85 -5.86 8.97
C PHE A 96 12.21 -4.44 8.52
N GLU A 97 12.75 -4.28 7.31
CA GLU A 97 13.05 -2.97 6.76
C GLU A 97 11.79 -2.13 6.52
N ALA A 98 10.71 -2.74 6.02
CA ALA A 98 9.43 -2.05 5.85
C ALA A 98 8.88 -1.53 7.19
N ASN A 99 8.93 -2.36 8.24
CA ASN A 99 8.53 -1.96 9.58
C ASN A 99 9.46 -0.89 10.17
N ARG A 100 10.78 -1.03 10.01
CA ARG A 100 11.75 -0.01 10.46
C ARG A 100 11.44 1.36 9.85
N VAL A 101 11.16 1.39 8.54
CA VAL A 101 10.78 2.63 7.85
C VAL A 101 9.50 3.22 8.42
N LEU A 102 8.50 2.40 8.74
CA LEU A 102 7.22 2.87 9.28
C LEU A 102 7.34 3.38 10.72
N TYR A 103 8.02 2.65 11.59
CA TYR A 103 8.02 2.92 13.03
C TYR A 103 9.18 3.83 13.48
N GLU A 104 10.34 3.75 12.82
CA GLU A 104 11.58 4.33 13.34
C GLU A 104 12.14 5.48 12.49
N LEU A 105 11.69 5.65 11.24
CA LEU A 105 12.24 6.69 10.37
C LEU A 105 11.77 8.09 10.82
N ASN A 106 12.70 8.87 11.35
CA ASN A 106 12.44 10.24 11.80
C ASN A 106 11.89 11.15 10.69
N GLY A 107 11.10 12.15 11.07
CA GLY A 107 10.53 13.13 10.14
C GLY A 107 9.30 12.64 9.35
N MET A 108 8.85 11.40 9.58
CA MET A 108 7.60 10.89 9.00
C MET A 108 6.43 11.15 9.94
N SER A 109 5.24 11.35 9.38
CA SER A 109 4.01 11.47 10.17
C SER A 109 3.63 10.15 10.82
N LYS A 110 2.83 10.22 11.89
CA LYS A 110 2.15 9.06 12.45
C LYS A 110 0.89 8.74 11.62
N TRP A 111 0.49 7.48 11.58
CA TRP A 111 -0.81 7.09 11.06
C TRP A 111 -1.88 7.23 12.15
N ASP A 112 -3.11 7.51 11.74
CA ASP A 112 -4.26 7.64 12.64
C ASP A 112 -4.96 6.30 12.85
N PHE A 113 -4.94 5.41 11.84
CA PHE A 113 -5.52 4.08 11.95
C PHE A 113 -4.55 3.01 11.45
N ALA A 114 -4.57 1.87 12.14
CA ALA A 114 -3.80 0.69 11.79
C ALA A 114 -4.69 -0.54 11.68
N TYR A 115 -4.41 -1.38 10.70
CA TYR A 115 -5.04 -2.66 10.50
C TYR A 115 -3.98 -3.73 10.44
N MET A 116 -4.27 -4.91 11.00
CA MET A 116 -3.47 -6.10 10.79
C MET A 116 -4.39 -7.30 10.66
N ARG A 117 -4.19 -8.07 9.59
CA ARG A 117 -4.52 -9.49 9.53
C ARG A 117 -3.26 -10.27 9.83
N ASP A 118 -3.24 -11.02 10.90
CA ASP A 118 -2.07 -11.80 11.28
C ASP A 118 -1.98 -13.13 10.50
N ARG A 119 -0.97 -13.94 10.84
CA ARG A 119 -0.73 -15.23 10.17
C ARG A 119 -1.78 -16.30 10.50
N ASN A 120 -2.50 -16.16 11.61
CA ASN A 120 -3.62 -17.04 11.97
C ASN A 120 -4.92 -16.61 11.28
N GLY A 121 -4.94 -15.40 10.73
CA GLY A 121 -6.09 -14.80 10.07
C GLY A 121 -6.88 -13.87 10.98
N ASP A 122 -6.46 -13.69 12.23
CA ASP A 122 -7.08 -12.78 13.18
C ASP A 122 -6.90 -11.34 12.72
N VAL A 123 -7.95 -10.53 12.90
CA VAL A 123 -8.03 -9.16 12.40
C VAL A 123 -8.11 -8.18 13.55
N ARG A 124 -7.26 -7.15 13.52
CA ARG A 124 -7.29 -5.99 14.40
C ARG A 124 -7.40 -4.73 13.57
N PHE A 125 -8.25 -3.80 13.99
CA PHE A 125 -8.35 -2.44 13.45
C PHE A 125 -8.34 -1.45 14.61
N ILE A 126 -7.34 -0.57 14.66
CA ILE A 126 -7.03 0.28 15.79
C ILE A 126 -7.08 1.75 15.35
N ASP A 127 -7.77 2.56 16.15
CA ASP A 127 -7.63 4.02 16.15
C ASP A 127 -6.46 4.39 17.07
N CYS A 128 -5.38 4.91 16.50
CA CYS A 128 -4.14 5.23 17.23
C CYS A 128 -4.25 6.52 18.04
N LYS A 129 -5.26 7.35 17.83
CA LYS A 129 -5.55 8.48 18.72
C LYS A 129 -6.30 8.01 19.96
N ALA A 130 -7.22 7.07 19.79
CA ALA A 130 -7.98 6.49 20.91
C ALA A 130 -7.19 5.44 21.70
N SER A 131 -6.26 4.72 21.06
CA SER A 131 -5.46 3.65 21.64
C SER A 131 -3.96 3.81 21.31
N PRO A 132 -3.32 4.90 21.77
CA PRO A 132 -1.95 5.23 21.37
C PRO A 132 -0.90 4.21 21.82
N THR A 133 -1.19 3.43 22.87
CA THR A 133 -0.28 2.41 23.42
C THR A 133 -0.33 1.07 22.71
N SER A 134 -1.18 0.93 21.67
CA SER A 134 -1.24 -0.28 20.85
C SER A 134 0.10 -0.54 20.15
N ASP A 135 0.47 -1.81 20.04
CA ASP A 135 1.65 -2.29 19.30
C ASP A 135 1.60 -1.94 17.81
N LEU A 136 0.40 -1.70 17.28
CA LEU A 136 0.17 -1.28 15.90
C LEU A 136 0.29 0.25 15.69
N CYS A 137 0.55 1.02 16.75
CA CYS A 137 0.60 2.47 16.70
C CYS A 137 2.02 2.98 16.88
N ARG A 138 2.36 4.00 16.09
CA ARG A 138 3.66 4.65 16.17
C ARG A 138 3.77 5.53 17.42
N GLN A 139 4.74 5.22 18.26
CA GLN A 139 5.04 5.96 19.50
C GLN A 139 5.68 7.32 19.22
#